data_AF-A0A1M7V1A6-F1
#
_entry.id   AF-A0A1M7V1A6-F1
#
_cell.length_a   1.000
_cell.length_b   1.000
_cell.length_c   1.000
_cell.angle_alpha   90.00
_cell.angle_beta   90.00
_cell.angle_gamma   90.00
#
_symmetry.space_group_name_H-M   'P 1'
#
loop_
_entity.id
_entity.type
_entity.pdbx_description
1 polymer ?
#
loop_
_entity_poly.entity_id
_entity_poly.type
_entity_poly.pdbx_seq_one_letter_code
_entity_poly.pdbx_strand_id
1 'polypeptide(L)'
;MPDQSGRPDPGPAGLGDPVQPVEQVQPVEPVNGFRILDLVASLPISTWRYHWETPKVRHLGPMAQDWAATFGLGGDDTRIALVDANGVALVSIQALYRLVDDLRQELADLHERVAPLLVSDEERSAADDSTADDTT
;
A
#
# COMPACT_ATOMS: atom_id res chain seq x y z
N MET A 1 -4.96 -40.45 -28.45
CA MET A 1 -4.38 -40.99 -27.20
C MET A 1 -3.07 -41.65 -27.57
N PRO A 2 -1.95 -41.06 -27.15
CA PRO A 2 -1.17 -41.69 -26.09
C PRO A 2 -0.85 -40.78 -24.90
N ASP A 3 -0.31 -41.48 -23.91
CA ASP A 3 -0.07 -41.29 -22.49
C ASP A 3 0.81 -40.09 -22.04
N GLN A 4 0.59 -39.75 -20.77
CA GLN A 4 1.13 -38.69 -19.93
C GLN A 4 2.60 -38.95 -19.58
N SER A 5 3.42 -37.91 -19.58
CA SER A 5 4.68 -37.88 -18.84
C SER A 5 4.73 -36.58 -18.05
N GLY A 6 4.85 -36.73 -16.73
CA GLY A 6 4.56 -35.74 -15.71
C GLY A 6 5.27 -34.41 -15.89
N ARG A 7 4.51 -33.33 -15.71
CA ARG A 7 5.08 -32.03 -15.34
C ARG A 7 5.58 -32.16 -13.90
N PRO A 8 6.83 -31.78 -13.60
CA PRO A 8 7.29 -31.71 -12.22
C PRO A 8 6.50 -30.61 -11.49
N ASP A 9 6.08 -30.96 -10.28
CA ASP A 9 5.44 -30.08 -9.30
C ASP A 9 6.40 -28.91 -8.98
N PRO A 10 6.00 -27.63 -9.11
CA PRO A 10 6.81 -26.54 -8.63
C PRO A 10 6.73 -26.54 -7.10
N GLY A 11 7.66 -27.27 -6.47
CA GLY A 11 7.90 -27.20 -5.04
C GLY A 11 8.05 -25.74 -4.57
N PRO A 12 7.78 -25.47 -3.28
CA PRO A 12 7.60 -24.12 -2.79
C PRO A 12 8.84 -23.29 -3.13
N ALA A 13 8.62 -22.21 -3.88
CA ALA A 13 9.63 -21.20 -4.12
C ALA A 13 10.21 -20.80 -2.77
N GLY A 14 11.43 -21.28 -2.50
CA GLY A 14 12.18 -20.89 -1.33
C GLY A 14 12.32 -19.38 -1.37
N LEU A 15 11.64 -18.71 -0.45
CA LEU A 15 12.08 -17.40 0.03
C LEU A 15 13.52 -17.63 0.48
N GLY A 16 14.47 -17.25 -0.37
CA GLY A 16 15.89 -17.42 -0.11
C GLY A 16 16.22 -16.79 1.24
N ASP A 17 17.13 -17.44 1.97
CA ASP A 17 17.64 -16.92 3.23
C ASP A 17 17.98 -15.42 3.08
N PRO A 18 17.70 -14.59 4.11
CA PRO A 18 18.05 -13.19 4.06
C PRO A 18 19.54 -13.07 3.74
N VAL A 19 19.82 -12.40 2.61
CA VAL A 19 21.19 -12.15 2.15
C VAL A 19 21.94 -11.50 3.30
N GLN A 20 22.99 -12.16 3.78
CA GLN A 20 23.84 -11.64 4.85
C GLN A 20 24.39 -10.27 4.40
N PRO A 21 24.32 -9.22 5.23
CA PRO A 21 24.84 -7.91 4.86
C PRO A 21 26.30 -8.04 4.45
N VAL A 22 26.66 -7.43 3.31
CA VAL A 22 28.08 -7.17 3.01
C VAL A 22 28.70 -6.46 4.22
N GLU A 23 29.93 -6.79 4.59
CA GLU A 23 30.68 -6.36 5.80
C GLU A 23 30.66 -4.85 6.12
N GLN A 24 30.16 -4.03 5.19
CA GLN A 24 30.05 -2.58 5.23
C GLN A 24 28.72 -2.05 5.80
N VAL A 25 27.69 -2.88 6.00
CA VAL A 25 26.35 -2.44 6.47
C VAL A 25 25.94 -3.21 7.72
N GLN A 26 25.60 -2.48 8.79
CA GLN A 26 25.04 -3.08 10.00
C GLN A 26 23.52 -3.19 9.87
N PRO A 27 22.91 -4.34 10.21
CA PRO A 27 21.46 -4.45 10.24
C PRO A 27 20.90 -3.58 11.37
N VAL A 28 19.89 -2.78 11.03
CA VAL A 28 19.21 -1.88 11.97
C VAL A 28 17.76 -2.32 12.13
N GLU A 29 17.12 -1.87 13.21
CA GLU A 29 15.79 -2.29 13.67
C GLU A 29 14.70 -2.30 12.56
N PRO A 30 13.67 -3.15 12.72
CA PRO A 30 12.53 -3.18 11.80
C PRO A 30 11.83 -1.82 11.69
N VAL A 31 11.49 -1.40 10.48
CA VAL A 31 10.77 -0.15 10.21
C VAL A 31 9.25 -0.40 10.20
N ASN A 32 8.48 0.48 10.85
CA ASN A 32 7.02 0.50 10.69
C ASN A 32 6.64 1.15 9.35
N GLY A 33 6.30 0.33 8.36
CA GLY A 33 5.96 0.82 7.03
C GLY A 33 4.71 1.69 6.94
N PHE A 34 3.69 1.47 7.78
CA PHE A 34 2.48 2.30 7.78
C PHE A 34 2.79 3.72 8.26
N ARG A 35 3.65 3.87 9.26
CA ARG A 35 4.13 5.19 9.68
C ARG A 35 4.89 5.90 8.57
N ILE A 36 5.73 5.19 7.81
CA ILE A 36 6.44 5.78 6.66
C ILE A 36 5.45 6.21 5.58
N LEU A 37 4.44 5.40 5.30
CA LEU A 37 3.37 5.74 4.36
C LEU A 37 2.63 7.01 4.79
N ASP A 38 2.28 7.15 6.07
CA ASP A 38 1.63 8.35 6.61
C ASP A 38 2.50 9.60 6.44
N LEU A 39 3.80 9.48 6.74
CA LEU A 39 4.77 10.56 6.56
C LEU A 39 4.87 10.97 5.08
N VAL A 40 4.97 10.00 4.17
CA VAL A 40 4.97 10.25 2.71
C VAL A 40 3.67 10.92 2.26
N ALA A 41 2.51 10.50 2.77
CA ALA A 41 1.22 11.10 2.44
C ALA A 41 1.11 12.55 2.92
N SER A 42 1.78 12.89 4.03
CA SER A 42 1.82 14.26 4.57
C SER A 42 2.88 15.16 3.92
N LEU A 43 3.80 14.60 3.14
CA LEU A 43 4.97 15.31 2.64
C LEU A 43 4.58 16.29 1.52
N PRO A 44 4.92 17.59 1.63
CA PRO A 44 4.66 18.55 0.57
C PRO A 44 5.38 18.19 -0.73
N ILE A 45 4.64 18.07 -1.82
CA ILE A 45 5.19 17.85 -3.16
C ILE A 45 5.01 19.12 -3.98
N SER A 46 6.09 19.59 -4.59
CA SER A 46 6.08 20.76 -5.44
C SER A 46 6.87 20.51 -6.73
N THR A 47 6.70 21.40 -7.69
CA THR A 47 7.68 21.51 -8.78
C THR A 47 8.66 22.61 -8.43
N TRP A 48 9.94 22.33 -8.62
CA TRP A 48 11.01 23.25 -8.30
C TRP A 48 12.13 23.16 -9.33
N ARG A 49 13.10 24.06 -9.23
CA ARG A 49 14.33 24.05 -10.03
C ARG A 49 15.46 24.62 -9.19
N TYR A 50 16.69 24.22 -9.48
CA TYR A 50 17.85 24.91 -8.90
C TYR A 50 18.02 26.29 -9.54
N HIS A 51 18.62 27.22 -8.79
CA HIS A 51 18.84 28.58 -9.27
C HIS A 51 19.72 28.66 -10.54
N TRP A 52 20.66 27.73 -10.69
CA TRP A 52 21.56 27.66 -11.86
C TRP A 52 20.96 26.94 -13.06
N GLU A 53 19.79 26.32 -12.92
CA GLU A 53 19.15 25.61 -14.03
C GLU A 53 18.38 26.56 -14.94
N THR A 54 18.28 26.16 -16.22
CA THR A 54 17.49 26.91 -17.19
C THR A 54 16.03 27.00 -16.76
N PRO A 55 15.28 28.05 -17.15
CA PRO A 55 13.86 28.19 -16.82
C PRO A 55 12.95 27.08 -17.37
N LYS A 56 13.46 26.16 -18.20
CA LYS A 56 12.72 25.02 -18.75
C LYS A 56 12.81 23.76 -17.89
N VAL A 57 13.79 23.65 -16.99
CA VAL A 57 13.94 22.48 -16.11
C VAL A 57 12.89 22.54 -15.00
N ARG A 58 12.28 21.40 -14.72
CA ARG A 58 11.39 21.19 -13.58
C ARG A 58 11.72 19.85 -12.94
N HIS A 59 12.03 19.88 -11.66
CA HIS A 59 12.03 18.72 -10.80
C HIS A 59 10.67 18.60 -10.13
N LEU A 60 10.26 17.37 -9.83
CA LEU A 60 9.04 17.08 -9.09
C LEU A 60 9.44 16.31 -7.84
N GLY A 61 9.05 16.83 -6.68
CA GLY A 61 9.33 16.17 -5.42
C GLY A 61 9.25 17.12 -4.24
N PRO A 62 9.55 16.61 -3.04
CA PRO A 62 9.66 17.44 -1.85
C PRO A 62 10.90 18.33 -1.92
N MET A 63 10.87 19.40 -1.13
CA MET A 63 12.09 20.15 -0.82
C MET A 63 12.95 19.32 0.13
N ALA A 64 14.28 19.46 0.04
CA ALA A 64 15.21 18.68 0.85
C ALA A 64 15.08 19.00 2.36
N GLN A 65 14.69 20.22 2.72
CA GLN A 65 14.45 20.63 4.11
C GLN A 65 13.21 19.94 4.69
N ASP A 66 12.11 19.90 3.93
CA ASP A 66 10.90 19.19 4.34
C ASP A 66 11.17 17.69 4.48
N TRP A 67 11.96 17.12 3.57
CA TRP A 67 12.43 15.74 3.64
C TRP A 67 13.22 15.46 4.92
N ALA A 68 14.24 16.28 5.21
CA ALA A 68 15.07 16.13 6.40
C ALA A 68 14.24 16.25 7.70
N ALA A 69 13.32 17.22 7.74
CA ALA A 69 12.41 17.39 8.88
C ALA A 69 11.44 16.21 9.06
N THR A 70 11.02 15.56 7.97
CA THR A 70 10.04 14.48 8.00
C THR A 70 10.67 13.13 8.37
N PHE A 71 11.81 12.79 7.78
CA PHE A 71 12.40 11.45 7.90
C PHE A 71 13.65 11.40 8.79
N GLY A 72 14.33 12.52 8.99
CA GLY A 72 15.63 12.53 9.67
C GLY A 72 16.71 11.72 8.94
N LEU A 73 16.51 11.45 7.65
CA LEU A 73 17.44 10.72 6.79
C LEU A 73 18.32 11.69 5.99
N GLY A 74 19.57 11.30 5.78
CA GLY A 74 20.59 12.12 5.10
C GLY A 74 21.57 12.79 6.05
N GLY A 75 22.69 13.27 5.50
CA GLY A 75 23.74 13.99 6.25
C GLY A 75 23.58 15.51 6.26
N ASP A 76 22.75 16.08 5.37
CA ASP A 76 22.42 17.51 5.29
C ASP A 76 20.99 17.71 4.75
N ASP A 77 20.46 18.94 4.85
CA ASP A 77 19.11 19.34 4.44
C ASP A 77 19.05 19.97 3.03
N THR A 78 20.13 19.81 2.25
CA THR A 78 20.27 20.43 0.92
C THR A 78 20.05 19.44 -0.22
N ARG A 79 20.07 18.13 0.09
CA ARG A 79 19.94 17.06 -0.89
C ARG A 79 19.11 15.91 -0.30
N ILE A 80 18.45 15.18 -1.19
CA ILE A 80 17.83 13.90 -0.85
C ILE A 80 18.70 12.81 -1.44
N ALA A 81 19.23 11.91 -0.60
CA ALA A 81 20.01 10.78 -1.08
C ALA A 81 19.11 9.82 -1.86
N LEU A 82 19.52 9.45 -3.07
CA LEU A 82 18.72 8.58 -3.94
C LEU A 82 18.43 7.22 -3.29
N VAL A 83 19.37 6.70 -2.50
CA VAL A 83 19.18 5.45 -1.73
C VAL A 83 18.05 5.58 -0.71
N ASP A 84 17.98 6.69 0.02
CA ASP A 84 16.94 6.94 1.02
C ASP A 84 15.59 7.19 0.37
N ALA A 85 15.56 7.98 -0.72
CA ALA A 85 14.34 8.21 -1.50
C ALA A 85 13.73 6.90 -2.01
N ASN A 86 14.56 6.03 -2.58
CA ASN A 86 14.13 4.73 -3.09
C ASN A 86 13.69 3.79 -1.95
N GLY A 87 14.39 3.80 -0.82
CA GLY A 87 14.02 3.02 0.36
C GLY A 87 12.64 3.40 0.90
N VAL A 88 12.40 4.71 1.10
CA VAL A 88 11.10 5.24 1.53
C VAL A 88 10.00 4.88 0.52
N ALA A 89 10.27 4.98 -0.78
CA ALA A 89 9.31 4.59 -1.81
C ALA A 89 8.94 3.11 -1.74
N LEU A 90 9.92 2.22 -1.62
CA LEU A 90 9.70 0.78 -1.52
C LEU A 90 8.88 0.41 -0.27
N VAL A 91 9.25 0.96 0.89
CA VAL A 91 8.53 0.73 2.15
C VAL A 91 7.08 1.23 2.03
N SER A 92 6.87 2.39 1.42
CA SER A 92 5.53 2.97 1.23
C SER A 92 4.68 2.13 0.29
N ILE A 93 5.25 1.60 -0.80
CA ILE A 93 4.55 0.70 -1.73
C ILE A 93 4.12 -0.58 -1.01
N GLN A 94 5.01 -1.18 -0.21
CA GLN A 94 4.68 -2.39 0.57
C GLN A 94 3.58 -2.12 1.60
N ALA A 95 3.64 -0.99 2.30
CA ALA A 95 2.63 -0.59 3.27
C ALA A 95 1.27 -0.31 2.59
N LEU A 96 1.29 0.38 1.45
CA LEU A 96 0.08 0.66 0.68
C LEU A 96 -0.56 -0.62 0.14
N TYR A 97 0.24 -1.58 -0.33
CA TYR A 97 -0.27 -2.87 -0.75
C TYR A 97 -1.02 -3.58 0.38
N ARG A 98 -0.43 -3.63 1.59
CA ARG A 98 -1.10 -4.21 2.77
C ARG A 98 -2.39 -3.46 3.12
N LEU A 99 -2.34 -2.13 3.14
CA LEU A 99 -3.53 -1.31 3.43
C LEU A 99 -4.67 -1.57 2.42
N VAL A 100 -4.35 -1.69 1.13
CA VAL A 100 -5.35 -2.01 0.09
C VAL A 100 -5.90 -3.42 0.25
N ASP A 101 -5.07 -4.39 0.62
CA ASP A 101 -5.52 -5.77 0.85
C ASP A 101 -6.44 -5.87 2.07
N ASP A 102 -6.05 -5.25 3.18
CA ASP A 102 -6.85 -5.18 4.42
C ASP A 102 -8.22 -4.54 4.15
N LEU A 103 -8.24 -3.41 3.43
CA LEU A 103 -9.49 -2.73 3.04
C LEU A 103 -10.36 -3.59 2.12
N ARG A 104 -9.77 -4.39 1.22
CA ARG A 104 -10.53 -5.30 0.36
C ARG A 104 -11.16 -6.43 1.14
N GLN A 105 -10.45 -6.97 2.14
CA GLN A 105 -10.98 -8.00 3.03
C GLN A 105 -12.13 -7.44 3.86
N GLU A 106 -11.97 -6.26 4.45
CA GLU A 106 -13.03 -5.61 5.23
C GLU A 106 -14.29 -5.33 4.38
N LEU A 107 -14.10 -4.87 3.14
CA LEU A 107 -15.22 -4.68 2.21
C LEU A 107 -15.92 -6.01 1.86
N ALA A 108 -15.18 -7.09 1.67
CA ALA A 108 -15.75 -8.40 1.40
C ALA A 108 -16.58 -8.90 2.60
N ASP A 109 -16.02 -8.80 3.81
CA ASP A 109 -16.68 -9.18 5.05
C ASP A 109 -17.95 -8.36 5.30
N LEU A 110 -17.89 -7.04 5.05
CA LEU A 110 -19.05 -6.18 5.20
C LEU A 110 -20.14 -6.50 4.18
N HIS A 111 -19.77 -6.75 2.92
CA HIS A 111 -20.73 -7.19 1.91
C HIS A 111 -21.40 -8.51 2.29
N GLU A 112 -20.66 -9.49 2.81
CA GLU A 112 -21.22 -10.76 3.27
C GLU A 112 -22.19 -10.58 4.44
N ARG A 113 -21.91 -9.63 5.36
CA ARG A 113 -22.79 -9.33 6.50
C ARG A 113 -24.06 -8.57 6.11
N VAL A 114 -23.97 -7.68 5.13
CA VAL A 114 -25.10 -6.84 4.70
C VAL A 114 -26.04 -7.59 3.74
N ALA A 115 -25.51 -8.46 2.87
CA ALA A 115 -26.30 -9.22 1.91
C ALA A 115 -27.52 -9.94 2.52
N PRO A 116 -27.42 -10.72 3.61
CA PRO A 116 -28.57 -11.41 4.18
C PRO A 116 -29.56 -10.46 4.88
N LEU A 117 -29.12 -9.31 5.40
CA LEU A 117 -30.00 -8.34 6.06
C LEU A 117 -30.94 -7.67 5.05
N LEU A 118 -30.42 -7.30 3.88
CA LEU A 118 -31.21 -6.71 2.81
C LEU A 118 -32.29 -7.67 2.29
N VAL A 119 -31.94 -8.96 2.15
CA VAL A 119 -32.92 -10.00 1.77
C VAL A 119 -34.02 -10.12 2.82
N SER A 120 -33.65 -10.15 4.11
CA SER A 120 -34.64 -10.26 5.19
C SER A 120 -35.58 -9.05 5.28
N ASP A 121 -35.09 -7.85 4.96
CA ASP A 121 -35.92 -6.64 4.93
C ASP A 121 -36.88 -6.63 3.74
N GLU A 122 -36.45 -7.09 2.56
CA GLU A 122 -37.32 -7.25 1.37
C GLU A 122 -38.40 -8.31 1.60
N GLU A 123 -38.06 -9.46 2.17
CA GLU A 123 -39.02 -10.52 2.51
C GLU A 123 -40.06 -10.02 3.53
N ARG A 124 -39.62 -9.24 4.54
CA ARG A 124 -40.50 -8.66 5.55
C ARG A 124 -41.42 -7.58 4.98
N SER A 125 -40.93 -6.75 4.07
CA SER A 125 -41.72 -5.75 3.36
C SER A 125 -42.77 -6.39 2.44
N ALA A 126 -42.42 -7.47 1.73
CA ALA A 126 -43.36 -8.19 0.87
C ALA A 126 -44.46 -8.92 1.66
N ALA A 127 -44.13 -9.43 2.86
CA ALA A 127 -45.11 -10.05 3.75
C ALA A 127 -46.12 -9.04 4.33
N ASP A 128 -45.68 -7.83 4.71
CA ASP A 128 -46.57 -6.78 5.22
C ASP A 128 -47.55 -6.27 4.13
N ASP A 129 -47.12 -6.18 2.87
CA ASP A 129 -47.98 -5.76 1.75
C ASP A 129 -49.04 -6.82 1.39
N SER A 130 -48.67 -8.11 1.41
CA SER A 130 -49.61 -9.21 1.18
C SER A 130 -50.68 -9.37 2.26
N THR A 131 -50.38 -8.95 3.50
CA THR A 131 -51.32 -9.07 4.62
C THR A 131 -52.40 -7.98 4.58
N ALA A 132 -52.14 -6.87 3.89
CA ALA A 132 -53.09 -5.77 3.72
C ALA A 132 -54.21 -6.07 2.71
N ASP A 133 -53.99 -6.97 1.75
CA ASP A 133 -54.93 -7.27 0.66
C ASP A 133 -55.96 -8.38 1.02
N ASP A 134 -55.74 -9.17 2.09
CA ASP A 134 -56.59 -10.31 2.48
C ASP A 134 -57.71 -9.96 3.51
N THR A 135 -57.84 -8.68 3.91
CA THR A 135 -58.79 -8.26 4.99
C THR A 135 -60.02 -7.47 4.49
N THR A 136 -60.29 -7.37 3.18
CA THR A 136 -61.48 -6.67 2.63
C THR A 136 -62.46 -7.61 1.95
#